data_AF-G9ETI8-F1
#
_entry.id   AF-G9ETI8-F1
#
_cell.length_a   1.000
_cell.length_b   1.000
_cell.length_c   1.000
_cell.angle_alpha   90.00
_cell.angle_beta   90.00
_cell.angle_gamma   90.00
#
_symmetry.space_group_name_H-M   'P 1'
#
loop_
_entity.id
_entity.type
_entity.pdbx_description
1 polymer ?
#
loop_
_entity_poly.entity_id
_entity_poly.type
_entity_poly.pdbx_seq_one_letter_code
_entity_poly.pdbx_strand_id
1 'polypeptide(L)'
;MRSIFKAASEPNIIELLTQLRHANYPMSSINSLNENHLSQIQELVTELGQKILGAKSDADPKVGEARANVQKVVSELIKTKNKYAIVSFATQLLQYYTIICDQDFEPKQSLEDFNQLLVKKRAFGDVSKNLFVTEYRLVKIYNDLITLTDAQMGKIAPIRDGECKLGILLEQLAAIKEKIDEWEPQNPDNIFLSYLNFTVNYTYAQVLECQFNLQKHKLSEQEKALYADSQKDIFLKAALDALVKIRTLVEYCNERQTPFAKGAEFSLGQSLLHKMPVDDLKVIQEHVSSLVSAP
;
A
#
# COMPACT_ATOMS: atom_id res chain seq x y z
N MET A 1 3.20 -12.02 52.33
CA MET A 1 4.27 -12.10 51.31
C MET A 1 4.60 -13.56 51.04
N ARG A 2 4.04 -14.14 49.97
CA ARG A 2 4.46 -15.44 49.44
C ARG A 2 4.60 -15.31 47.93
N SER A 3 5.86 -15.28 47.51
CA SER A 3 6.44 -15.88 46.29
C SER A 3 5.47 -16.15 45.13
N ILE A 4 5.50 -15.30 44.11
CA ILE A 4 5.00 -15.60 42.77
C ILE A 4 6.12 -15.30 41.76
N PHE A 5 7.14 -16.15 41.74
CA PHE A 5 8.00 -16.28 40.56
C PHE A 5 8.11 -17.75 40.23
N LYS A 6 7.34 -18.19 39.23
CA LYS A 6 7.79 -19.02 38.09
C LYS A 6 6.61 -19.46 37.23
N ALA A 7 6.35 -18.69 36.18
CA ALA A 7 6.45 -19.16 34.82
C ALA A 7 6.93 -17.95 34.00
N ALA A 8 7.91 -18.11 33.12
CA ALA A 8 8.26 -17.07 32.17
C ALA A 8 6.99 -16.83 31.35
N SER A 9 6.28 -15.73 31.62
CA SER A 9 5.09 -15.35 30.86
C SER A 9 5.51 -15.26 29.40
N GLU A 10 4.78 -15.94 28.52
CA GLU A 10 4.96 -15.81 27.08
C GLU A 10 5.13 -14.32 26.73
N PRO A 11 6.13 -13.96 25.90
CA PRO A 11 6.32 -12.57 25.51
C PRO A 11 5.00 -12.03 24.95
N ASN A 12 4.60 -10.84 25.39
CA ASN A 12 3.40 -10.17 24.87
C ASN A 12 3.49 -10.18 23.34
N ILE A 13 2.46 -10.69 22.66
CA ILE A 13 2.49 -10.89 21.21
C ILE A 13 2.80 -9.60 20.44
N ILE A 14 2.42 -8.44 20.99
CA ILE A 14 2.78 -7.11 20.45
C ILE A 14 4.29 -6.88 20.54
N GLU A 15 4.92 -7.23 21.66
CA GLU A 15 6.37 -7.12 21.86
C GLU A 15 7.12 -8.04 20.90
N LEU A 16 6.66 -9.28 20.73
CA LEU A 16 7.22 -10.24 19.79
C LEU A 16 7.16 -9.72 18.35
N LEU A 17 5.99 -9.26 17.89
CA LEU A 17 5.84 -8.70 16.53
C LEU A 17 6.70 -7.44 16.35
N THR A 18 6.82 -6.60 17.38
CA THR A 18 7.69 -5.43 17.37
C THR A 18 9.17 -5.80 17.25
N GLN A 19 9.62 -6.84 17.95
CA GLN A 19 10.98 -7.36 17.84
C GLN A 19 11.25 -7.95 16.44
N LEU A 20 10.32 -8.75 15.92
CA LEU A 20 10.41 -9.30 14.56
C LEU A 20 10.47 -8.20 13.49
N ARG A 21 9.72 -7.12 13.69
CA ARG A 21 9.81 -5.90 12.87
C ARG A 21 11.20 -5.28 12.90
N HIS A 22 11.71 -4.99 14.10
CA HIS A 22 13.01 -4.35 14.26
C HIS A 22 14.16 -5.21 13.72
N ALA A 23 14.01 -6.53 13.78
CA ALA A 23 14.97 -7.48 13.23
C ALA A 23 14.78 -7.74 11.72
N ASN A 24 13.85 -7.06 11.05
CA ASN A 24 13.54 -7.23 9.64
C ASN A 24 13.13 -8.68 9.27
N TYR A 25 12.14 -9.22 9.98
CA TYR A 25 11.45 -10.46 9.64
C TYR A 25 12.35 -11.70 9.44
N PRO A 26 13.28 -12.00 10.38
CA PRO A 26 14.19 -13.13 10.21
C PRO A 26 13.42 -14.46 10.17
N MET A 27 13.56 -15.20 9.06
CA MET A 27 12.89 -16.48 8.83
C MET A 27 13.11 -17.49 9.97
N SER A 28 14.31 -17.51 10.56
CA SER A 28 14.64 -18.36 11.71
C SER A 28 13.74 -18.09 12.92
N SER A 29 13.49 -16.81 13.23
CA SER A 29 12.66 -16.42 14.36
C SER A 29 11.18 -16.65 14.06
N ILE A 30 10.74 -16.38 12.83
CA ILE A 30 9.36 -16.65 12.38
C ILE A 30 9.04 -18.14 12.43
N ASN A 31 9.95 -19.00 11.97
CA ASN A 31 9.75 -20.45 11.96
C ASN A 31 9.70 -21.04 13.38
N SER A 32 10.36 -20.39 14.34
CA SER A 32 10.37 -20.80 15.75
C SER A 32 9.04 -20.56 16.49
N LEU A 33 8.11 -19.81 15.90
CA LEU A 33 6.80 -19.58 16.49
C LEU A 33 5.94 -20.84 16.50
N ASN A 34 5.36 -21.15 17.65
CA ASN A 34 4.45 -22.28 17.84
C ASN A 34 2.98 -21.90 17.52
N GLU A 35 2.07 -22.87 17.55
CA GLU A 35 0.64 -22.66 17.27
C GLU A 35 -0.02 -21.66 18.22
N ASN A 36 0.42 -21.58 19.48
CA ASN A 36 -0.13 -20.62 20.45
C ASN A 36 0.19 -19.18 20.03
N HIS A 37 1.43 -18.89 19.59
CA HIS A 37 1.77 -17.58 19.04
C HIS A 37 0.94 -17.26 17.80
N LEU A 38 0.70 -18.22 16.92
CA LEU A 38 -0.12 -18.01 15.72
C LEU A 38 -1.58 -17.68 16.08
N SER A 39 -2.15 -18.34 17.09
CA SER A 39 -3.48 -18.03 17.62
C SER A 39 -3.54 -16.62 18.22
N GLN A 40 -2.53 -16.22 18.99
CA GLN A 40 -2.46 -14.87 19.57
C GLN A 40 -2.30 -13.79 18.48
N ILE A 41 -1.52 -14.08 17.43
CA ILE A 41 -1.40 -13.19 16.27
C ILE A 41 -2.75 -13.05 15.55
N GLN A 42 -3.47 -14.16 15.36
CA GLN A 42 -4.79 -14.16 14.75
C GLN A 42 -5.77 -13.27 15.52
N GLU A 43 -5.84 -13.46 16.83
CA GLU A 43 -6.70 -12.69 17.72
C GLU A 43 -6.34 -11.20 17.64
N LEU A 44 -5.06 -10.85 17.73
CA LEU A 44 -4.59 -9.47 17.65
C LEU A 44 -4.97 -8.82 16.31
N VAL A 45 -4.68 -9.48 15.18
CA VAL A 45 -4.99 -8.95 13.85
C VAL A 45 -6.51 -8.77 13.67
N THR A 46 -7.31 -9.69 14.19
CA THR A 46 -8.78 -9.60 14.15
C THR A 46 -9.28 -8.43 15.00
N GLU A 47 -8.77 -8.30 16.24
CA GLU A 47 -9.16 -7.24 17.18
C GLU A 47 -8.78 -5.85 16.64
N LEU A 48 -7.56 -5.71 16.13
CA LEU A 48 -7.11 -4.46 15.53
C LEU A 48 -7.93 -4.11 14.28
N GLY A 49 -8.25 -5.11 13.45
CA GLY A 49 -9.16 -4.97 12.33
C GLY A 49 -10.53 -4.44 12.73
N GLN A 50 -11.11 -4.99 13.80
CA GLN A 50 -12.40 -4.57 14.34
C GLN A 50 -12.36 -3.17 14.95
N LYS A 51 -11.32 -2.82 15.70
CA LYS A 51 -11.17 -1.48 16.33
C LYS A 51 -11.18 -0.36 15.29
N ILE A 52 -10.56 -0.58 14.14
CA ILE A 52 -10.43 0.43 13.08
C ILE A 52 -11.71 0.58 12.26
N LEU A 53 -12.48 -0.50 12.15
CA LEU A 53 -13.83 -0.46 11.57
C LEU A 53 -14.85 0.15 12.53
N GLY A 54 -14.71 -0.08 13.84
CA GLY A 54 -15.58 0.49 14.89
C GLY A 54 -15.40 2.00 15.12
N ALA A 55 -14.31 2.60 14.63
CA ALA A 55 -14.12 4.05 14.63
C ALA A 55 -15.00 4.79 13.59
N LYS A 56 -15.74 4.06 12.74
CA LYS A 56 -16.74 4.61 11.82
C LYS A 56 -18.13 4.17 12.27
N SER A 57 -19.08 5.11 12.28
CA SER A 57 -20.46 4.89 12.72
C SER A 57 -21.05 3.58 12.15
N ASP A 58 -21.59 2.72 13.01
CA ASP A 58 -22.20 1.42 12.68
C ASP A 58 -23.43 1.51 11.73
N ALA A 59 -23.82 2.72 11.32
CA ALA A 59 -24.97 2.97 10.44
C ALA A 59 -24.68 2.78 8.94
N ASP A 60 -23.43 2.56 8.51
CA ASP A 60 -23.07 2.34 7.10
C ASP A 60 -23.00 0.83 6.77
N PRO A 61 -23.90 0.30 5.90
CA PRO A 61 -23.88 -1.10 5.47
C PRO A 61 -22.53 -1.58 4.92
N LYS A 62 -21.73 -0.68 4.32
CA LYS A 62 -20.39 -0.98 3.79
C LYS A 62 -19.39 -1.29 4.90
N VAL A 63 -19.61 -0.78 6.12
CA VAL A 63 -18.76 -1.07 7.30
C VAL A 63 -19.04 -2.48 7.84
N GLY A 64 -20.30 -2.91 7.83
CA GLY A 64 -20.69 -4.28 8.19
C GLY A 64 -20.07 -5.34 7.25
N GLU A 65 -20.12 -5.07 5.94
CA GLU A 65 -19.49 -5.91 4.92
C GLU A 65 -17.95 -5.95 5.08
N ALA A 66 -17.32 -4.79 5.31
CA ALA A 66 -15.88 -4.72 5.56
C ALA A 66 -15.46 -5.52 6.80
N ARG A 67 -16.27 -5.51 7.88
CA ARG A 67 -15.99 -6.29 9.11
C ARG A 67 -16.03 -7.79 8.87
N ALA A 68 -17.04 -8.26 8.13
CA ALA A 68 -17.14 -9.67 7.75
C ALA A 68 -15.96 -10.11 6.85
N ASN A 69 -15.53 -9.23 5.94
CA ASN A 69 -14.40 -9.51 5.06
C ASN A 69 -13.08 -9.64 5.83
N VAL A 70 -12.80 -8.77 6.80
CA VAL A 70 -11.56 -8.84 7.61
C VAL A 70 -11.44 -10.17 8.36
N GLN A 71 -12.52 -10.62 9.02
CA GLN A 71 -12.52 -11.92 9.69
C GLN A 71 -12.30 -13.08 8.71
N LYS A 72 -12.93 -13.02 7.54
CA LYS A 72 -12.78 -14.03 6.49
C LYS A 72 -11.33 -14.11 6.01
N VAL A 73 -10.70 -12.97 5.77
CA VAL A 73 -9.30 -12.90 5.30
C VAL A 73 -8.36 -13.46 6.33
N VAL A 74 -8.46 -13.01 7.58
CA VAL A 74 -7.57 -13.50 8.64
C VAL A 74 -7.71 -15.01 8.79
N SER A 75 -8.94 -15.52 8.66
CA SER A 75 -9.20 -16.96 8.65
C SER A 75 -8.60 -17.68 7.43
N GLU A 76 -8.61 -17.08 6.24
CA GLU A 76 -7.99 -17.62 5.02
C GLU A 76 -6.45 -17.59 5.10
N LEU A 77 -5.86 -16.49 5.57
CA LEU A 77 -4.44 -16.31 5.77
C LEU A 77 -3.87 -17.41 6.69
N ILE A 78 -4.62 -17.81 7.71
CA ILE A 78 -4.20 -18.82 8.68
C ILE A 78 -4.36 -20.23 8.13
N LYS A 79 -5.39 -20.48 7.31
CA LYS A 79 -5.54 -21.75 6.60
C LYS A 79 -4.36 -22.06 5.67
N THR A 80 -3.64 -21.04 5.19
CA THR A 80 -2.44 -21.22 4.36
C THR A 80 -1.32 -22.00 5.07
N LYS A 81 -1.29 -21.98 6.42
CA LYS A 81 -0.18 -22.45 7.27
C LYS A 81 1.18 -21.80 6.94
N ASN A 82 1.20 -20.74 6.12
CA ASN A 82 2.41 -20.00 5.78
C ASN A 82 2.71 -19.01 6.92
N LYS A 83 3.52 -19.46 7.90
CA LYS A 83 3.89 -18.66 9.07
C LYS A 83 4.51 -17.31 8.70
N TYR A 84 5.31 -17.27 7.64
CA TYR A 84 5.93 -16.03 7.18
C TYR A 84 4.89 -15.02 6.70
N ALA A 85 3.93 -15.44 5.87
CA ALA A 85 2.85 -14.57 5.41
C ALA A 85 2.02 -14.04 6.59
N ILE A 86 1.68 -14.91 7.55
CA ILE A 86 0.88 -14.54 8.73
C ILE A 86 1.61 -13.50 9.59
N VAL A 87 2.87 -13.76 9.91
CA VAL A 87 3.66 -12.94 10.84
C VAL A 87 4.08 -11.62 10.21
N SER A 88 4.52 -11.65 8.95
CA SER A 88 4.89 -10.42 8.22
C SER A 88 3.68 -9.50 8.06
N PHE A 89 2.50 -10.05 7.75
CA PHE A 89 1.25 -9.29 7.68
C PHE A 89 0.90 -8.63 9.01
N ALA A 90 0.81 -9.43 10.08
CA ALA A 90 0.44 -8.93 11.40
C ALA A 90 1.39 -7.82 11.89
N THR A 91 2.68 -7.98 11.64
CA THR A 91 3.69 -7.02 12.03
C THR A 91 3.60 -5.69 11.27
N GLN A 92 3.41 -5.74 9.95
CA GLN A 92 3.23 -4.53 9.13
C GLN A 92 1.94 -3.79 9.49
N LEU A 93 0.88 -4.55 9.74
CA LEU A 93 -0.42 -4.03 10.16
C LEU A 93 -0.33 -3.32 11.51
N LEU A 94 0.30 -3.95 12.49
CA LEU A 94 0.52 -3.38 13.82
C LEU A 94 1.29 -2.04 13.74
N GLN A 95 2.34 -1.97 12.92
CA GLN A 95 3.10 -0.73 12.73
C GLN A 95 2.25 0.36 12.08
N TYR A 96 1.48 0.03 11.03
CA TYR A 96 0.60 0.98 10.38
C TYR A 96 -0.46 1.53 11.35
N TYR A 97 -1.04 0.66 12.19
CA TYR A 97 -2.01 1.08 13.20
C TYR A 97 -1.40 1.93 14.30
N THR A 98 -0.17 1.64 14.69
CA THR A 98 0.57 2.49 15.63
C THR A 98 0.69 3.91 15.08
N ILE A 99 0.87 4.08 13.76
CA ILE A 99 0.97 5.38 13.10
C ILE A 99 -0.40 6.09 13.06
N ILE A 100 -1.45 5.43 12.55
CA ILE A 100 -2.75 6.10 12.36
C ILE A 100 -3.51 6.37 13.66
N CYS A 101 -3.15 5.68 14.75
CA CYS A 101 -3.68 5.93 16.09
C CYS A 101 -2.87 6.96 16.89
N ASP A 102 -1.74 7.45 16.34
CA ASP A 102 -0.99 8.53 16.99
C ASP A 102 -1.84 9.81 16.98
N GLN A 103 -1.85 10.54 18.09
CA GLN A 103 -2.62 11.77 18.24
C GLN A 103 -2.24 12.86 17.24
N ASP A 104 -1.00 12.83 16.74
CA ASP A 104 -0.48 13.81 15.77
C ASP A 104 -0.78 13.37 14.33
N PHE A 105 -1.43 12.21 14.10
CA PHE A 105 -1.87 11.78 12.78
C PHE A 105 -3.24 12.35 12.44
N GLU A 106 -3.39 12.88 11.23
CA GLU A 106 -4.70 13.22 10.66
C GLU A 106 -4.84 12.62 9.26
N PRO A 107 -6.02 12.07 8.89
CA PRO A 107 -6.24 11.50 7.57
C PRO A 107 -5.95 12.44 6.40
N LYS A 108 -6.15 13.74 6.61
CA LYS A 108 -6.00 14.80 5.61
C LYS A 108 -4.60 15.40 5.56
N GLN A 109 -3.64 14.90 6.34
CA GLN A 109 -2.26 15.36 6.31
C GLN A 109 -1.70 15.41 4.89
N SER A 110 -0.87 16.42 4.64
CA SER A 110 -0.08 16.47 3.42
C SER A 110 0.95 15.33 3.41
N LEU A 111 1.51 15.04 2.24
CA LEU A 111 2.63 14.08 2.14
C LEU A 111 3.81 14.51 3.03
N GLU A 112 4.09 15.81 3.09
CA GLU A 112 5.16 16.37 3.91
C GLU A 112 4.90 16.16 5.39
N ASP A 113 3.71 16.52 5.90
CA ASP A 113 3.36 16.34 7.31
C ASP A 113 3.45 14.88 7.72
N PHE A 114 2.96 13.97 6.85
CA PHE A 114 3.05 12.54 7.09
C PHE A 114 4.52 12.06 7.13
N ASN A 115 5.37 12.51 6.20
CA ASN A 115 6.79 12.18 6.23
C ASN A 115 7.49 12.72 7.48
N GLN A 116 7.17 13.93 7.92
CA GLN A 116 7.70 14.50 9.15
C GLN A 116 7.25 13.71 10.39
N LEU A 117 5.98 13.29 10.44
CA LEU A 117 5.44 12.45 11.51
C LEU A 117 6.25 11.15 11.64
N LEU A 118 6.51 10.49 10.51
CA LEU A 118 7.28 9.23 10.46
C LEU A 118 8.73 9.39 10.96
N VAL A 119 9.36 10.53 10.70
CA VAL A 119 10.75 10.80 11.14
C VAL A 119 10.82 11.21 12.61
N LYS A 120 9.85 12.00 13.11
CA LYS A 120 9.87 12.56 14.46
C LYS A 120 9.63 11.51 15.55
N LYS A 121 8.85 10.46 15.25
CA LYS A 121 8.35 9.51 16.24
C LYS A 121 9.14 8.21 16.23
N ARG A 122 10.17 8.14 17.07
CA ARG A 122 11.00 6.92 17.26
C ARG A 122 10.19 5.66 17.59
N ALA A 123 9.02 5.81 18.21
CA ALA A 123 8.12 4.69 18.56
C ALA A 123 7.62 3.89 17.34
N PHE A 124 7.58 4.50 16.15
CA PHE A 124 7.15 3.81 14.94
C PHE A 124 8.19 2.80 14.43
N GLY A 125 9.45 2.92 14.85
CA GLY A 125 10.55 2.10 14.34
C GLY A 125 10.84 2.36 12.86
N ASP A 126 11.57 1.46 12.21
CA ASP A 126 11.82 1.56 10.77
C ASP A 126 10.55 1.18 9.97
N VAL A 127 10.00 2.15 9.25
CA VAL A 127 8.80 2.01 8.41
C VAL A 127 9.14 1.77 6.93
N SER A 128 10.42 1.69 6.58
CA SER A 128 10.90 1.68 5.19
C SER A 128 10.41 0.49 4.36
N LYS A 129 10.07 -0.61 5.03
CA LYS A 129 9.57 -1.88 4.46
C LYS A 129 8.08 -2.13 4.70
N ASN A 130 7.36 -1.13 5.18
CA ASN A 130 5.94 -1.25 5.42
C ASN A 130 5.16 -0.96 4.13
N LEU A 131 4.46 -1.97 3.61
CA LEU A 131 3.73 -1.86 2.34
C LEU A 131 2.55 -0.88 2.44
N PHE A 132 1.91 -0.77 3.61
CA PHE A 132 0.79 0.16 3.85
C PHE A 132 1.24 1.62 3.90
N VAL A 133 2.38 1.87 4.55
CA VAL A 133 3.01 3.21 4.54
C VAL A 133 3.43 3.60 3.13
N THR A 134 3.88 2.64 2.33
CA THR A 134 4.25 2.84 0.92
C THR A 134 3.02 3.19 0.07
N GLU A 135 1.94 2.44 0.20
CA GLU A 135 0.66 2.73 -0.47
C GLU A 135 0.13 4.12 -0.10
N TYR A 136 0.11 4.47 1.19
CA TYR A 136 -0.35 5.78 1.65
C TYR A 136 0.44 6.92 1.00
N ARG A 137 1.77 6.79 0.93
CA ARG A 137 2.64 7.76 0.25
C ARG A 137 2.34 7.85 -1.24
N LEU A 138 2.17 6.72 -1.93
CA LEU A 138 1.83 6.70 -3.36
C LEU A 138 0.51 7.44 -3.63
N VAL A 139 -0.52 7.18 -2.85
CA VAL A 139 -1.83 7.85 -2.98
C VAL A 139 -1.68 9.37 -2.79
N LYS A 140 -0.90 9.81 -1.79
CA LYS A 140 -0.66 11.23 -1.56
C LYS A 140 0.12 11.88 -2.70
N ILE A 141 1.16 11.20 -3.21
CA ILE A 141 1.91 11.66 -4.39
C ILE A 141 0.98 11.82 -5.59
N TYR A 142 0.18 10.80 -5.90
CA TYR A 142 -0.77 10.83 -7.01
C TYR A 142 -1.77 12.00 -6.89
N ASN A 143 -2.36 12.18 -5.72
CA ASN A 143 -3.30 13.28 -5.48
C ASN A 143 -2.64 14.66 -5.61
N ASP A 144 -1.40 14.81 -5.14
CA ASP A 144 -0.62 16.03 -5.32
C ASP A 144 -0.31 16.30 -6.81
N LEU A 145 -0.02 15.26 -7.60
CA LEU A 145 0.19 15.37 -9.05
C LEU A 145 -1.08 15.76 -9.80
N ILE A 146 -2.24 15.20 -9.42
CA ILE A 146 -3.54 15.61 -9.98
C ILE A 146 -3.80 17.07 -9.66
N THR A 147 -3.58 17.49 -8.42
CA THR A 147 -3.76 18.88 -7.99
C THR A 147 -2.85 19.83 -8.79
N LEU A 148 -1.57 19.45 -8.99
CA LEU A 148 -0.64 20.22 -9.83
C LEU A 148 -1.11 20.29 -11.28
N THR A 149 -1.54 19.17 -11.85
CA THR A 149 -2.04 19.09 -13.24
C THR A 149 -3.28 19.97 -13.42
N ASP A 150 -4.25 19.88 -12.51
CA ASP A 150 -5.47 20.69 -12.52
C ASP A 150 -5.18 22.20 -12.39
N ALA A 151 -4.17 22.58 -11.59
CA ALA A 151 -3.72 23.97 -11.49
C ALA A 151 -3.12 24.47 -12.82
N GLN A 152 -2.35 23.63 -13.52
CA GLN A 152 -1.78 23.98 -14.84
C GLN A 152 -2.83 24.01 -15.95
N MET A 153 -3.87 23.19 -15.84
CA MET A 153 -5.01 23.22 -16.75
C MET A 153 -6.00 24.36 -16.46
N GLY A 154 -5.76 25.16 -15.40
CA GLY A 154 -6.63 26.27 -15.01
C GLY A 154 -7.96 25.84 -14.37
N LYS A 155 -8.08 24.58 -13.94
CA LYS A 155 -9.27 24.06 -13.24
C LYS A 155 -9.33 24.53 -11.78
N ILE A 156 -8.16 24.76 -11.18
CA ILE A 156 -8.02 25.31 -9.82
C ILE A 156 -7.01 26.47 -9.81
N ALA A 157 -6.86 27.12 -8.66
CA ALA A 157 -5.91 28.22 -8.50
C ALA A 157 -4.46 27.77 -8.79
N PRO A 158 -3.63 28.62 -9.44
CA PRO A 158 -2.23 28.30 -9.71
C PRO A 158 -1.46 27.99 -8.44
N ILE A 159 -0.63 26.95 -8.50
CA ILE A 159 0.28 26.57 -7.40
C ILE A 159 1.64 27.21 -7.65
N ARG A 160 2.09 27.99 -6.67
CA ARG A 160 3.43 28.60 -6.68
C ARG A 160 4.49 27.50 -6.63
N ASP A 161 5.58 27.70 -7.38
CA ASP A 161 6.73 26.78 -7.40
C ASP A 161 6.36 25.33 -7.81
N GLY A 162 5.38 25.18 -8.72
CA GLY A 162 4.88 23.89 -9.17
C GLY A 162 5.95 22.95 -9.74
N GLU A 163 6.97 23.49 -10.44
CA GLU A 163 8.11 22.71 -10.94
C GLU A 163 8.96 22.15 -9.79
N CYS A 164 9.20 22.93 -8.73
CA CYS A 164 9.92 22.48 -7.55
C CYS A 164 9.13 21.40 -6.80
N LYS A 165 7.83 21.60 -6.60
CA LYS A 165 6.95 20.60 -5.98
C LYS A 165 6.96 19.30 -6.79
N LEU A 166 6.91 19.38 -8.12
CA LEU A 166 6.98 18.21 -8.99
C LEU A 166 8.32 17.47 -8.87
N GLY A 167 9.45 18.19 -8.79
CA GLY A 167 10.76 17.57 -8.56
C GLY A 167 10.82 16.76 -7.27
N ILE A 168 10.31 17.33 -6.17
CA ILE A 168 10.23 16.63 -4.87
C ILE A 168 9.34 15.38 -4.94
N LEU A 169 8.20 15.46 -5.62
CA LEU A 169 7.29 14.32 -5.80
C LEU A 169 7.95 13.22 -6.64
N LEU A 170 8.70 13.60 -7.68
CA LEU A 170 9.40 12.67 -8.57
C LEU A 170 10.52 11.92 -7.83
N GLU A 171 11.30 12.60 -7.00
CA GLU A 171 12.34 11.97 -6.17
C GLU A 171 11.73 10.96 -5.19
N GLN A 172 10.62 11.31 -4.54
CA GLN A 172 9.92 10.40 -3.64
C GLN A 172 9.31 9.21 -4.37
N LEU A 173 8.75 9.42 -5.56
CA LEU A 173 8.19 8.36 -6.39
C LEU A 173 9.28 7.38 -6.87
N ALA A 174 10.45 7.89 -7.25
CA ALA A 174 11.61 7.09 -7.64
C ALA A 174 12.09 6.19 -6.49
N ALA A 175 12.20 6.74 -5.28
CA ALA A 175 12.57 5.95 -4.11
C ALA A 175 11.54 4.86 -3.77
N ILE A 176 10.25 5.05 -4.09
CA ILE A 176 9.23 4.01 -3.94
C ILE A 176 9.36 2.95 -5.05
N LYS A 177 9.58 3.37 -6.30
CA LYS A 177 9.74 2.45 -7.44
C LYS A 177 10.92 1.51 -7.25
N GLU A 178 12.07 2.04 -6.84
CA GLU A 178 13.28 1.24 -6.56
C GLU A 178 13.00 0.13 -5.53
N LYS A 179 12.24 0.44 -4.47
CA LYS A 179 11.85 -0.55 -3.46
C LYS A 179 10.92 -1.63 -4.00
N ILE A 180 9.92 -1.24 -4.79
CA ILE A 180 8.98 -2.18 -5.39
C ILE A 180 9.73 -3.13 -6.34
N ASP A 181 10.67 -2.60 -7.13
CA ASP A 181 11.49 -3.38 -8.05
C ASP A 181 12.44 -4.34 -7.32
N GLU A 182 12.89 -3.99 -6.12
CA GLU A 182 13.66 -4.89 -5.24
C GLU A 182 12.79 -6.01 -4.66
N TRP A 183 11.55 -5.71 -4.25
CA TRP A 183 10.67 -6.64 -3.54
C TRP A 183 9.95 -7.63 -4.45
N GLU A 184 9.56 -7.21 -5.65
CA GLU A 184 8.73 -8.01 -6.56
C GLU A 184 9.40 -9.32 -7.00
N PRO A 185 10.69 -9.37 -7.40
CA PRO A 185 11.36 -10.62 -7.76
C PRO A 185 11.48 -11.60 -6.58
N GLN A 186 11.52 -11.09 -5.36
CA GLN A 186 11.64 -11.89 -4.14
C GLN A 186 10.29 -12.49 -3.69
N ASN A 187 9.18 -11.91 -4.14
CA ASN A 187 7.82 -12.27 -3.74
C ASN A 187 6.86 -12.26 -4.94
N PRO A 188 7.10 -13.09 -5.98
CA PRO A 188 6.38 -13.00 -7.26
C PRO A 188 4.88 -13.32 -7.15
N ASP A 189 4.47 -14.07 -6.13
CA ASP A 189 3.08 -14.46 -5.89
C ASP A 189 2.31 -13.45 -5.01
N ASN A 190 2.94 -12.34 -4.62
CA ASN A 190 2.32 -11.32 -3.78
C ASN A 190 1.53 -10.32 -4.66
N ILE A 191 0.22 -10.52 -4.73
CA ILE A 191 -0.68 -9.67 -5.51
C ILE A 191 -0.68 -8.22 -5.07
N PHE A 192 -0.46 -7.94 -3.77
CA PHE A 192 -0.38 -6.57 -3.29
C PHE A 192 0.88 -5.85 -3.80
N LEU A 193 2.01 -6.55 -3.91
CA LEU A 193 3.20 -5.98 -4.56
C LEU A 193 2.95 -5.69 -6.05
N SER A 194 2.26 -6.58 -6.76
CA SER A 194 1.85 -6.30 -8.15
C SER A 194 0.89 -5.11 -8.25
N TYR A 195 0.02 -4.89 -7.26
CA TYR A 195 -0.81 -3.68 -7.18
C TYR A 195 0.00 -2.41 -6.90
N LEU A 196 1.00 -2.46 -6.00
CA LEU A 196 1.90 -1.32 -5.80
C LEU A 196 2.68 -1.02 -7.07
N ASN A 197 3.09 -2.07 -7.82
CA ASN A 197 3.74 -1.93 -9.12
C ASN A 197 2.80 -1.28 -10.17
N PHE A 198 1.53 -1.67 -10.21
CA PHE A 198 0.53 -0.97 -11.01
C PHE A 198 0.44 0.52 -10.61
N THR A 199 0.25 0.80 -9.33
CA THR A 199 0.02 2.14 -8.80
C THR A 199 1.20 3.07 -9.06
N VAL A 200 2.43 2.61 -8.86
CA VAL A 200 3.64 3.43 -9.08
C VAL A 200 3.84 3.76 -10.56
N ASN A 201 3.62 2.81 -11.48
CA ASN A 201 3.73 3.06 -12.92
C ASN A 201 2.60 3.97 -13.42
N TYR A 202 1.38 3.77 -12.94
CA TYR A 202 0.27 4.66 -13.26
C TYR A 202 0.51 6.10 -12.73
N THR A 203 1.13 6.22 -11.55
CA THR A 203 1.55 7.52 -11.00
C THR A 203 2.65 8.17 -11.85
N TYR A 204 3.61 7.40 -12.38
CA TYR A 204 4.59 7.92 -13.34
C TYR A 204 3.95 8.40 -14.65
N ALA A 205 2.92 7.72 -15.14
CA ALA A 205 2.16 8.21 -16.29
C ALA A 205 1.53 9.59 -15.99
N GLN A 206 1.03 9.80 -14.76
CA GLN A 206 0.54 11.12 -14.32
C GLN A 206 1.66 12.16 -14.19
N VAL A 207 2.86 11.77 -13.75
CA VAL A 207 4.03 12.66 -13.72
C VAL A 207 4.31 13.21 -15.12
N LEU A 208 4.34 12.35 -16.14
CA LEU A 208 4.61 12.79 -17.51
C LEU A 208 3.54 13.74 -18.04
N GLU A 209 2.25 13.49 -17.72
CA GLU A 209 1.18 14.43 -18.06
C GLU A 209 1.38 15.79 -17.36
N CYS A 210 1.76 15.77 -16.08
CA CYS A 210 2.02 16.99 -15.32
C CYS A 210 3.21 17.77 -15.89
N GLN A 211 4.33 17.09 -16.17
CA GLN A 211 5.52 17.67 -16.80
C GLN A 211 5.20 18.25 -18.18
N PHE A 212 4.48 17.50 -19.01
CA PHE A 212 4.02 17.97 -20.32
C PHE A 212 3.19 19.25 -20.16
N ASN A 213 2.21 19.28 -19.26
CA ASN A 213 1.36 20.47 -19.07
C ASN A 213 2.14 21.69 -18.56
N LEU A 214 3.14 21.49 -17.69
CA LEU A 214 4.04 22.54 -17.21
C LEU A 214 4.94 23.10 -18.32
N GLN A 215 5.39 22.23 -19.24
CA GLN A 215 6.47 22.58 -20.17
C GLN A 215 6.01 22.72 -21.62
N LYS A 216 4.77 22.36 -21.99
CA LYS A 216 4.28 22.23 -23.38
C LYS A 216 4.55 23.41 -24.30
N HIS A 217 4.67 24.62 -23.76
CA HIS A 217 4.96 25.84 -24.49
C HIS A 217 6.44 26.03 -24.84
N LYS A 218 7.34 25.27 -24.19
CA LYS A 218 8.80 25.25 -24.41
C LYS A 218 9.26 24.02 -25.21
N LEU A 219 8.41 23.01 -25.37
CA LEU A 219 8.75 21.75 -26.02
C LEU A 219 8.59 21.83 -27.55
N SER A 220 9.56 21.27 -28.26
CA SER A 220 9.47 20.93 -29.68
C SER A 220 8.45 19.82 -29.93
N GLU A 221 7.98 19.65 -31.17
CA GLU A 221 7.07 18.55 -31.53
C GLU A 221 7.68 17.16 -31.27
N GLN A 222 9.00 17.02 -31.42
CA GLN A 222 9.70 15.78 -31.09
C GLN A 222 9.68 15.49 -29.59
N GLU A 223 9.88 16.49 -28.74
CA GLU A 223 9.81 16.32 -27.29
C GLU A 223 8.37 16.03 -26.84
N LYS A 224 7.38 16.70 -27.43
CA LYS A 224 5.95 16.41 -27.16
C LYS A 224 5.61 14.94 -27.50
N ALA A 225 6.07 14.46 -28.64
CA ALA A 225 5.92 13.06 -29.02
C ALA A 225 6.63 12.12 -28.02
N LEU A 226 7.86 12.45 -27.60
CA LEU A 226 8.60 11.66 -26.61
C LEU A 226 7.86 11.56 -25.26
N TYR A 227 7.22 12.63 -24.80
CA TYR A 227 6.39 12.59 -23.59
C TYR A 227 5.21 11.63 -23.75
N ALA A 228 4.49 11.71 -24.87
CA ALA A 228 3.36 10.84 -25.16
C ALA A 228 3.81 9.36 -25.29
N ASP A 229 4.86 9.10 -26.04
CA ASP A 229 5.43 7.76 -26.24
C ASP A 229 5.93 7.18 -24.90
N SER A 230 6.65 7.96 -24.08
CA SER A 230 7.12 7.51 -22.77
C SER A 230 5.95 7.22 -21.82
N GLN A 231 4.91 8.04 -21.85
CA GLN A 231 3.71 7.81 -21.04
C GLN A 231 3.03 6.51 -21.42
N LYS A 232 2.82 6.30 -22.72
CA LYS A 232 2.10 5.17 -23.28
C LYS A 232 2.91 3.87 -23.25
N ASP A 233 4.08 3.86 -23.86
CA ASP A 233 4.84 2.63 -24.16
C ASP A 233 5.69 2.15 -22.99
N ILE A 234 6.00 3.02 -22.02
CA ILE A 234 6.78 2.65 -20.83
C ILE A 234 5.84 2.49 -19.64
N PHE A 235 5.22 3.57 -19.18
CA PHE A 235 4.54 3.57 -17.88
C PHE A 235 3.13 2.99 -17.91
N LEU A 236 2.28 3.41 -18.86
CA LEU A 236 0.93 2.85 -18.98
C LEU A 236 0.96 1.38 -19.39
N LYS A 237 1.90 0.99 -20.27
CA LYS A 237 2.13 -0.41 -20.60
C LYS A 237 2.58 -1.24 -19.40
N ALA A 238 3.55 -0.77 -18.61
CA ALA A 238 3.97 -1.45 -17.39
C ALA A 238 2.84 -1.56 -16.35
N ALA A 239 2.01 -0.52 -16.23
CA ALA A 239 0.81 -0.55 -15.39
C ALA A 239 -0.19 -1.62 -15.87
N LEU A 240 -0.40 -1.73 -17.18
CA LEU A 240 -1.26 -2.76 -17.78
C LEU A 240 -0.70 -4.16 -17.56
N ASP A 241 0.60 -4.37 -17.74
CA ASP A 241 1.26 -5.66 -17.50
C ASP A 241 1.13 -6.09 -16.04
N ALA A 242 1.24 -5.15 -15.09
CA ALA A 242 0.99 -5.41 -13.68
C ALA A 242 -0.47 -5.85 -13.41
N LEU A 243 -1.46 -5.22 -14.06
CA LEU A 243 -2.86 -5.65 -13.97
C LEU A 243 -3.10 -7.05 -14.56
N VAL A 244 -2.46 -7.37 -15.69
CA VAL A 244 -2.51 -8.72 -16.28
C VAL A 244 -1.91 -9.74 -15.32
N LYS A 245 -0.76 -9.42 -14.70
CA LYS A 245 -0.14 -10.29 -13.70
C LYS A 245 -1.04 -10.52 -12.49
N ILE A 246 -1.70 -9.49 -11.97
CA ILE A 246 -2.69 -9.62 -10.89
C ILE A 246 -3.78 -10.61 -11.30
N ARG A 247 -4.35 -10.45 -12.51
CA ARG A 247 -5.39 -11.37 -13.02
C ARG A 247 -4.89 -12.80 -13.12
N THR A 248 -3.72 -13.03 -13.72
CA THR A 248 -3.13 -14.37 -13.85
C THR A 248 -2.86 -15.02 -12.49
N LEU A 249 -2.38 -14.26 -11.50
CA LEU A 249 -2.19 -14.76 -10.15
C LEU A 249 -3.52 -15.12 -9.48
N VAL A 250 -4.56 -14.30 -9.66
CA VAL A 250 -5.92 -14.58 -9.16
C VAL A 250 -6.47 -15.88 -9.79
N GLU A 251 -6.36 -16.03 -11.11
CA GLU A 251 -6.80 -17.22 -11.86
C GLU A 251 -6.09 -18.48 -11.35
N TYR A 252 -4.74 -18.43 -11.31
CA TYR A 252 -3.91 -19.53 -10.82
C TYR A 252 -4.28 -19.96 -9.39
N CYS A 253 -4.47 -18.98 -8.50
CA CYS A 253 -4.82 -19.27 -7.11
C CYS A 253 -6.23 -19.84 -6.98
N ASN A 254 -7.20 -19.36 -7.76
CA ASN A 254 -8.55 -19.91 -7.80
C ASN A 254 -8.56 -21.35 -8.31
N GLU A 255 -7.85 -21.64 -9.40
CA GLU A 255 -7.73 -22.98 -9.99
C GLU A 255 -7.12 -23.99 -8.99
N ARG A 256 -6.11 -23.55 -8.24
CA ARG A 256 -5.42 -24.40 -7.25
C ARG A 256 -6.03 -24.35 -5.86
N GLN A 257 -7.16 -23.66 -5.69
CA GLN A 257 -7.78 -23.40 -4.38
C GLN A 257 -6.75 -22.90 -3.35
N THR A 258 -5.74 -22.17 -3.82
CA THR A 258 -4.63 -21.71 -2.99
C THR A 258 -5.00 -20.33 -2.47
N PRO A 259 -5.07 -20.13 -1.15
CA PRO A 259 -5.28 -18.81 -0.60
C PRO A 259 -4.12 -17.88 -0.97
N PHE A 260 -4.43 -16.62 -1.25
CA PHE A 260 -3.46 -15.59 -1.58
C PHE A 260 -3.87 -14.27 -0.94
N ALA A 261 -2.87 -13.44 -0.66
CA ALA A 261 -3.05 -12.08 -0.14
C ALA A 261 -3.65 -11.19 -1.23
N LYS A 262 -4.93 -10.80 -1.12
CA LYS A 262 -5.67 -10.05 -2.18
C LYS A 262 -5.47 -8.54 -2.15
N GLY A 263 -4.74 -7.97 -1.20
CA GLY A 263 -4.55 -6.51 -1.14
C GLY A 263 -5.75 -5.73 -0.61
N ALA A 264 -6.96 -6.00 -1.10
CA ALA A 264 -8.20 -5.36 -0.64
C ALA A 264 -8.48 -5.55 0.86
N GLU A 265 -7.87 -6.57 1.43
CA GLU A 265 -7.94 -7.00 2.82
C GLU A 265 -7.08 -6.12 3.76
N PHE A 266 -6.24 -5.27 3.17
CA PHE A 266 -5.19 -4.48 3.81
C PHE A 266 -5.61 -3.02 4.04
N SER A 267 -6.65 -2.55 3.34
CA SER A 267 -7.21 -1.21 3.51
C SER A 267 -8.37 -1.14 4.50
N LEU A 268 -8.85 -2.29 5.01
CA LEU A 268 -10.04 -2.41 5.88
C LEU A 268 -11.25 -1.57 5.42
N GLY A 269 -11.45 -1.33 4.12
CA GLY A 269 -12.54 -0.47 3.65
C GLY A 269 -12.48 0.99 4.14
N GLN A 270 -11.33 1.46 4.66
CA GLN A 270 -11.17 2.86 5.01
C GLN A 270 -10.84 3.69 3.77
N SER A 271 -11.53 4.81 3.58
CA SER A 271 -11.25 5.86 2.58
C SER A 271 -9.90 6.61 2.79
N LEU A 272 -8.93 5.96 3.44
CA LEU A 272 -7.57 6.41 3.68
C LEU A 272 -6.60 5.76 2.69
N LEU A 273 -6.86 4.50 2.35
CA LEU A 273 -6.18 3.74 1.30
C LEU A 273 -7.24 3.49 0.23
N HIS A 274 -7.00 3.92 -1.01
CA HIS A 274 -7.97 3.64 -2.08
C HIS A 274 -8.11 2.12 -2.18
N LYS A 275 -9.34 1.61 -2.05
CA LYS A 275 -9.63 0.18 -2.18
C LYS A 275 -8.86 -0.35 -3.37
N MET A 276 -8.08 -1.43 -3.20
CA MET A 276 -7.65 -2.20 -4.36
C MET A 276 -8.95 -2.60 -5.07
N PRO A 277 -9.21 -2.09 -6.26
CA PRO A 277 -10.53 -2.16 -6.85
C PRO A 277 -10.65 -3.50 -7.56
N VAL A 278 -10.63 -4.59 -6.80
CA VAL A 278 -10.70 -5.96 -7.32
C VAL A 278 -11.97 -6.12 -8.17
N ASP A 279 -13.07 -5.51 -7.72
CA ASP A 279 -14.35 -5.49 -8.43
C ASP A 279 -14.32 -4.61 -9.70
N ASP A 280 -13.45 -3.60 -9.75
CA ASP A 280 -13.26 -2.73 -10.91
C ASP A 280 -11.99 -3.06 -11.71
N LEU A 281 -11.30 -4.18 -11.44
CA LEU A 281 -10.05 -4.53 -12.14
C LEU A 281 -10.26 -4.59 -13.65
N LYS A 282 -11.41 -5.10 -14.08
CA LYS A 282 -11.81 -5.10 -15.49
C LYS A 282 -11.99 -3.69 -16.02
N VAL A 283 -12.70 -2.83 -15.29
CA VAL A 283 -12.94 -1.43 -15.69
C VAL A 283 -11.62 -0.65 -15.77
N ILE A 284 -10.71 -0.88 -14.83
CA ILE A 284 -9.39 -0.23 -14.79
C ILE A 284 -8.50 -0.77 -15.88
N GLN A 285 -8.53 -2.08 -16.13
CA GLN A 285 -7.82 -2.68 -17.26
C GLN A 285 -8.33 -2.11 -18.58
N GLU A 286 -9.65 -1.98 -18.76
CA GLU A 286 -10.26 -1.35 -19.94
C GLU A 286 -9.85 0.11 -20.06
N HIS A 287 -9.89 0.88 -18.96
CA HIS A 287 -9.45 2.27 -18.91
C HIS A 287 -7.98 2.42 -19.32
N VAL A 288 -7.06 1.70 -18.65
CA VAL A 288 -5.63 1.75 -18.97
C VAL A 288 -5.37 1.27 -20.40
N SER A 289 -6.05 0.21 -20.85
CA SER A 289 -5.94 -0.26 -22.24
C SER A 289 -6.39 0.80 -23.25
N SER A 290 -7.43 1.57 -22.92
CA SER A 290 -7.90 2.68 -23.77
C SER A 290 -6.87 3.81 -23.84
N LEU A 291 -6.19 4.12 -22.74
CA LEU A 291 -5.11 5.12 -22.70
C LEU A 291 -3.88 4.65 -23.48
N VAL A 292 -3.51 3.36 -23.37
CA VAL A 292 -2.43 2.76 -24.17
C VAL A 292 -2.80 2.76 -25.65
N SER A 293 -4.07 2.56 -25.99
CA SER A 293 -4.52 2.51 -27.40
C SER A 293 -4.87 3.87 -27.99
N ALA A 294 -4.84 4.94 -27.19
CA ALA A 294 -5.17 6.28 -27.63
C ALA A 294 -4.20 6.73 -28.74
N PRO A 295 -4.72 7.40 -29.80
CA PRO A 295 -3.91 7.91 -30.90
C PRO A 295 -3.05 9.10 -30.49
#